data_AF-G1KXK2-F1
#
_entry.id   AF-G1KXK2-F1
#
_cell.length_a   1.000
_cell.length_b   1.000
_cell.length_c   1.000
_cell.angle_alpha   90.00
_cell.angle_beta   90.00
_cell.angle_gamma   90.00
#
_symmetry.space_group_name_H-M   'P 1'
#
loop_
_entity.id
_entity.type
_entity.pdbx_description
1 polymer ?
#
loop_
_entity_poly.entity_id
_entity_poly.type
_entity_poly.pdbx_seq_one_letter_code
_entity_poly.pdbx_strand_id
1 'polypeptide(L)'
;MLSRARKKKQAKDQLVLLPSRTGVLHHRLLHSQLLCLSTTLTHYCTQNLFTELRNKEMANTESTAGETMALEGREESMEPNQETAKGEANHHDGCPGGSEKEGRAVVKGEDLKENLPPSNQLQSANGNVPWSCPDGTFIKLVLETGKDLDKPKEGSICRIFLEADREGPLSYPSRQWAEVELGDGDAEWDGMVDRCLETMLAGEQAEVRLRDGGTIIVQLDSFTAAKDSWEMSASEKWSLVLSNKERGGELYRAGEVGAAARRYAKALRLLVMAAPPPDYDQIKAELHANLAACQLRLRQPANAARNCTKTLALQPANTKALFRRGLAYDAMNDLEGAAQDLKGVLQVEPGNRAARRELDRVTERIKARDAKLARAMQKMFA
;
A
#
# COMPACT_ATOMS: atom_id res chain seq x y z
N MET A 1 68.92 -41.84 -10.64
CA MET A 1 69.03 -42.55 -11.93
C MET A 1 68.54 -43.98 -11.73
N LEU A 2 67.27 -44.23 -12.05
CA LEU A 2 66.82 -45.11 -13.16
C LEU A 2 67.27 -46.57 -12.98
N SER A 3 66.44 -47.41 -12.36
CA SER A 3 65.35 -48.21 -12.97
C SER A 3 65.82 -49.51 -13.64
N ARG A 4 65.36 -50.66 -13.12
CA ARG A 4 65.12 -51.92 -13.85
C ARG A 4 64.07 -52.71 -13.02
N ALA A 5 62.78 -52.67 -13.33
CA ALA A 5 62.06 -53.27 -14.45
C ALA A 5 61.86 -54.80 -14.32
N ARG A 6 60.55 -55.18 -14.29
CA ARG A 6 59.94 -56.41 -14.88
C ARG A 6 60.26 -57.73 -14.13
N LYS A 7 59.33 -58.66 -13.84
CA LYS A 7 58.15 -59.16 -14.58
C LYS A 7 57.43 -60.21 -13.69
N LYS A 8 56.09 -60.28 -13.83
CA LYS A 8 55.18 -61.48 -13.80
C LYS A 8 55.18 -62.35 -12.52
N LYS A 9 54.10 -62.95 -12.00
CA LYS A 9 52.80 -63.41 -12.55
C LYS A 9 51.91 -63.85 -11.36
N GLN A 10 50.63 -63.48 -11.39
CA GLN A 10 49.42 -64.24 -10.99
C GLN A 10 49.31 -64.99 -9.64
N ALA A 11 48.42 -64.48 -8.79
CA ALA A 11 47.31 -65.20 -8.12
C ALA A 11 46.27 -64.12 -7.70
N LYS A 12 45.10 -63.93 -8.34
CA LYS A 12 43.81 -64.66 -8.17
C LYS A 12 43.53 -65.04 -6.71
N ASP A 13 42.42 -64.72 -6.05
CA ASP A 13 41.19 -63.99 -6.33
C ASP A 13 40.51 -63.72 -4.96
N GLN A 14 39.50 -62.83 -4.94
CA GLN A 14 38.55 -62.49 -3.86
C GLN A 14 38.85 -61.24 -3.02
N LEU A 15 38.49 -60.08 -3.59
CA LEU A 15 38.01 -58.95 -2.81
C LEU A 15 36.73 -58.41 -3.47
N VAL A 16 35.62 -58.52 -2.75
CA VAL A 16 34.31 -57.97 -3.10
C VAL A 16 34.40 -56.43 -2.99
N LEU A 17 34.24 -55.74 -4.12
CA LEU A 17 34.12 -54.28 -4.18
C LEU A 17 32.68 -53.86 -3.81
N LEU A 18 32.50 -53.24 -2.65
CA LEU A 18 31.33 -52.42 -2.34
C LEU A 18 31.52 -51.03 -2.97
N PRO A 19 30.56 -50.48 -3.74
CA PRO A 19 30.68 -49.14 -4.29
C PRO A 19 30.51 -48.08 -3.19
N SER A 20 31.42 -47.11 -3.15
CA SER A 20 31.43 -46.00 -2.21
C SER A 20 30.24 -45.06 -2.44
N ARG A 21 29.59 -44.67 -1.33
CA ARG A 21 28.41 -43.78 -1.27
C ARG A 21 28.63 -42.35 -1.80
N THR A 22 29.84 -42.00 -2.26
CA THR A 22 30.19 -40.66 -2.73
C THR A 22 29.90 -40.43 -4.22
N GLY A 23 29.80 -41.47 -5.05
CA GLY A 23 29.52 -41.34 -6.49
C GLY A 23 28.06 -40.97 -6.83
N VAL A 24 27.10 -41.43 -6.01
CA VAL A 24 25.66 -41.23 -6.28
C VAL A 24 25.21 -39.80 -5.98
N LEU A 25 25.84 -39.12 -5.03
CA LEU A 25 25.54 -37.72 -4.69
C LEU A 25 26.06 -36.74 -5.76
N HIS A 26 27.23 -37.01 -6.33
CA HIS A 26 27.80 -36.16 -7.38
C HIS A 26 27.01 -36.25 -8.69
N HIS A 27 26.52 -37.44 -9.05
CA HIS A 27 25.69 -37.62 -10.25
C HIS A 27 24.29 -37.00 -10.10
N ARG A 28 23.71 -36.98 -8.88
CA ARG A 28 22.42 -36.32 -8.63
C ARG A 28 22.53 -34.80 -8.61
N LEU A 29 23.64 -34.23 -8.12
CA LEU A 29 23.89 -32.79 -8.18
C LEU A 29 24.06 -32.29 -9.62
N LEU A 30 24.83 -33.01 -10.44
CA LEU A 30 25.03 -32.67 -11.85
C LEU A 30 23.73 -32.75 -12.67
N HIS A 31 22.88 -33.75 -12.41
CA HIS A 31 21.58 -33.87 -13.08
C HIS A 31 20.61 -32.74 -12.67
N SER A 32 20.62 -32.35 -11.39
CA SER A 32 19.80 -31.22 -10.90
C SER A 32 20.25 -29.88 -11.47
N GLN A 33 21.55 -29.67 -11.66
CA GLN A 33 22.06 -28.44 -12.28
C GLN A 33 21.78 -28.37 -13.78
N LEU A 34 21.85 -29.52 -14.49
CA LEU A 34 21.50 -29.61 -15.92
C LEU A 34 20.00 -29.41 -16.18
N LEU A 35 19.10 -29.92 -15.32
CA LEU A 35 17.67 -29.62 -15.43
C LEU A 35 17.36 -28.14 -15.16
N CYS A 36 18.06 -27.51 -14.21
CA CYS A 36 17.85 -26.10 -13.88
C CYS A 36 18.28 -25.18 -15.04
N LEU A 37 19.40 -25.50 -15.70
CA LEU A 37 19.90 -24.79 -16.88
C LEU A 37 19.01 -24.99 -18.13
N SER A 38 18.40 -26.18 -18.30
CA SER A 38 17.46 -26.37 -19.42
C SER A 38 16.17 -25.58 -19.22
N THR A 39 15.63 -25.54 -17.99
CA THR A 39 14.41 -24.78 -17.69
C THR A 39 14.58 -23.28 -17.87
N THR A 40 15.74 -22.71 -17.49
CA THR A 40 16.02 -21.29 -17.66
C THR A 40 16.25 -20.91 -19.13
N LEU A 41 16.91 -21.77 -19.92
CA LEU A 41 17.03 -21.54 -21.37
C LEU A 41 15.68 -21.62 -22.08
N THR A 42 14.82 -22.59 -21.74
CA THR A 42 13.46 -22.65 -22.33
C THR A 42 12.63 -21.43 -21.94
N HIS A 43 12.72 -20.95 -20.70
CA HIS A 43 11.96 -19.77 -20.26
C HIS A 43 12.43 -18.50 -20.99
N TYR A 44 13.74 -18.33 -21.17
CA TYR A 44 14.32 -17.21 -21.91
C TYR A 44 13.95 -17.24 -23.41
N CYS A 45 13.99 -18.42 -24.04
CA CYS A 45 13.56 -18.58 -25.43
C CYS A 45 12.04 -18.33 -25.60
N THR A 46 11.20 -18.78 -24.68
CA THR A 46 9.75 -18.51 -24.75
C THR A 46 9.40 -17.04 -24.55
N GLN A 47 10.14 -16.32 -23.67
CA GLN A 47 9.90 -14.89 -23.48
C GLN A 47 10.27 -14.08 -24.73
N ASN A 48 11.42 -14.36 -25.36
CA ASN A 48 11.84 -13.65 -26.57
C ASN A 48 10.94 -13.94 -27.79
N LEU A 49 10.44 -15.17 -27.93
CA LEU A 49 9.51 -15.50 -29.00
C LEU A 49 8.15 -14.81 -28.81
N PHE A 50 7.71 -14.62 -27.57
CA PHE A 50 6.46 -13.92 -27.24
C PHE A 50 6.56 -12.42 -27.50
N THR A 51 7.70 -11.79 -27.21
CA THR A 51 7.93 -10.38 -27.56
C THR A 51 8.02 -10.16 -29.07
N GLU A 52 8.65 -11.06 -29.83
CA GLU A 52 8.67 -10.96 -31.29
C GLU A 52 7.29 -11.13 -31.93
N LEU A 53 6.46 -12.06 -31.43
CA LEU A 53 5.10 -12.25 -31.90
C LEU A 53 4.22 -11.04 -31.57
N ARG A 54 4.35 -10.47 -30.36
CA ARG A 54 3.62 -9.27 -29.95
C ARG A 54 4.00 -8.03 -30.78
N ASN A 55 5.28 -7.88 -31.12
CA ASN A 55 5.73 -6.77 -31.96
C ASN A 55 5.22 -6.90 -33.40
N LYS A 56 5.05 -8.14 -33.92
CA LYS A 56 4.43 -8.38 -35.23
C LYS A 56 2.92 -8.11 -35.25
N GLU A 57 2.22 -8.39 -34.16
CA GLU A 57 0.78 -8.05 -34.03
C GLU A 57 0.56 -6.54 -33.96
N MET A 58 1.40 -5.80 -33.23
CA MET A 58 1.30 -4.33 -33.13
C MET A 58 1.59 -3.63 -34.47
N ALA A 59 2.51 -4.15 -35.28
CA ALA A 59 2.80 -3.63 -36.61
C ALA A 59 1.63 -3.81 -37.60
N ASN A 60 0.81 -4.86 -37.44
CA ASN A 60 -0.38 -5.08 -38.28
C ASN A 60 -1.57 -4.19 -37.88
N THR A 61 -1.68 -3.80 -36.61
CA THR A 61 -2.74 -2.89 -36.14
C THR A 61 -2.50 -1.44 -36.56
N GLU A 62 -1.24 -1.01 -36.68
CA GLU A 62 -0.91 0.34 -37.16
C GLU A 62 -1.18 0.50 -38.67
N SER A 63 -1.05 -0.58 -39.47
CA SER A 63 -1.37 -0.56 -40.90
C SER A 63 -2.88 -0.47 -41.20
N THR A 64 -3.74 -0.89 -40.27
CA THR A 64 -5.21 -0.90 -40.45
C THR A 64 -5.88 0.38 -39.92
N ALA A 65 -5.27 1.06 -38.94
CA ALA A 65 -5.76 2.34 -38.43
C ALA A 65 -5.51 3.53 -39.39
N GLY A 66 -4.54 3.40 -40.31
CA GLY A 66 -4.22 4.43 -41.31
C GLY A 66 -5.26 4.59 -42.42
N GLU A 67 -6.11 3.59 -42.66
CA GLU A 67 -7.12 3.62 -43.73
C GLU A 67 -8.49 4.16 -43.24
N THR A 68 -8.74 4.21 -41.93
CA THR A 68 -10.04 4.63 -41.36
C THR A 68 -10.16 6.12 -41.06
N MET A 69 -9.06 6.88 -40.98
CA MET A 69 -9.09 8.32 -40.62
C MET A 69 -9.33 9.29 -41.79
N ALA A 70 -9.73 8.82 -42.96
CA ALA A 70 -9.92 9.67 -44.15
C ALA A 70 -11.39 10.05 -44.46
N LEU A 71 -12.39 9.66 -43.65
CA LEU A 71 -13.79 9.74 -44.09
C LEU A 71 -14.81 10.45 -43.19
N GLU A 72 -14.46 10.97 -42.01
CA GLU A 72 -15.47 11.63 -41.15
C GLU A 72 -15.09 13.07 -40.82
N GLY A 73 -15.50 13.98 -41.70
CA GLY A 73 -15.63 15.39 -41.39
C GLY A 73 -16.84 15.95 -42.15
N ARG A 74 -17.93 16.26 -41.43
CA ARG A 74 -18.88 17.37 -41.66
C ARG A 74 -20.16 17.24 -40.81
N GLU A 75 -20.74 18.42 -40.54
CA GLU A 75 -22.06 18.78 -39.98
C GLU A 75 -22.10 18.90 -38.45
N GLU A 76 -22.26 20.08 -37.83
CA GLU A 76 -23.18 21.25 -37.90
C GLU A 76 -24.25 21.28 -36.80
N SER A 77 -24.41 22.51 -36.28
CA SER A 77 -25.13 23.05 -35.13
C SER A 77 -26.65 22.99 -35.15
N MET A 78 -27.32 23.01 -33.98
CA MET A 78 -28.46 23.92 -33.67
C MET A 78 -28.98 23.79 -32.22
N GLU A 79 -29.28 24.94 -31.58
CA GLU A 79 -30.00 25.11 -30.30
C GLU A 79 -31.52 24.84 -30.43
N PRO A 80 -32.27 24.75 -29.30
CA PRO A 80 -33.37 25.72 -29.16
C PRO A 80 -33.74 26.20 -27.74
N ASN A 81 -34.20 27.47 -27.73
CA ASN A 81 -35.22 28.20 -26.95
C ASN A 81 -35.86 27.64 -25.67
N GLN A 82 -35.93 28.55 -24.68
CA GLN A 82 -36.76 28.53 -23.48
C GLN A 82 -38.15 29.13 -23.73
N GLU A 83 -39.18 28.53 -23.12
CA GLU A 83 -40.50 29.15 -22.95
C GLU A 83 -40.97 29.00 -21.50
N THR A 84 -41.51 30.09 -20.96
CA THR A 84 -41.96 30.31 -19.58
C THR A 84 -43.39 29.81 -19.35
N ALA A 85 -43.70 29.31 -18.15
CA ALA A 85 -45.04 29.43 -17.57
C ALA A 85 -45.03 29.39 -16.03
N LYS A 86 -45.81 30.33 -15.47
CA LYS A 86 -46.10 30.59 -14.06
C LYS A 86 -47.26 29.70 -13.57
N GLY A 87 -47.34 29.52 -12.25
CA GLY A 87 -48.58 29.86 -11.54
C GLY A 87 -49.25 28.78 -10.66
N GLU A 88 -49.31 29.12 -9.36
CA GLU A 88 -50.43 28.88 -8.42
C GLU A 88 -50.69 27.45 -7.91
N ALA A 89 -51.19 27.18 -6.71
CA ALA A 89 -51.36 27.82 -5.39
C ALA A 89 -52.08 26.78 -4.48
N ASN A 90 -52.16 27.06 -3.17
CA ASN A 90 -53.01 26.48 -2.10
C ASN A 90 -52.38 25.37 -1.24
N HIS A 91 -52.05 25.57 0.05
CA HIS A 91 -52.80 25.93 1.29
C HIS A 91 -53.30 24.73 2.11
N HIS A 92 -53.04 24.86 3.43
CA HIS A 92 -53.66 24.25 4.62
C HIS A 92 -53.08 22.98 5.27
N ASP A 93 -52.33 23.26 6.35
CA ASP A 93 -52.60 22.92 7.77
C ASP A 93 -52.91 21.48 8.21
N GLY A 94 -52.20 21.07 9.26
CA GLY A 94 -52.69 20.04 10.19
C GLY A 94 -51.60 19.31 10.99
N CYS A 95 -51.13 19.92 12.08
CA CYS A 95 -50.49 19.22 13.21
C CYS A 95 -51.60 18.88 14.24
N PRO A 96 -51.49 17.83 15.08
CA PRO A 96 -50.82 18.05 16.36
C PRO A 96 -50.11 16.84 17.03
N GLY A 97 -49.07 17.20 17.79
CA GLY A 97 -48.56 16.71 19.09
C GLY A 97 -48.98 15.38 19.73
N GLY A 98 -47.99 14.73 20.36
CA GLY A 98 -48.17 13.70 21.38
C GLY A 98 -46.84 13.32 22.04
N SER A 99 -46.79 13.40 23.36
CA SER A 99 -45.62 13.42 24.23
C SER A 99 -45.42 12.11 25.05
N GLU A 100 -44.21 11.97 25.61
CA GLU A 100 -43.86 11.34 26.91
C GLU A 100 -43.22 9.91 26.98
N LYS A 101 -41.99 9.93 27.51
CA LYS A 101 -41.43 9.25 28.71
C LYS A 101 -40.98 7.76 28.70
N GLU A 102 -39.67 7.63 28.96
CA GLU A 102 -38.92 6.81 29.94
C GLU A 102 -39.22 5.32 30.18
N GLY A 103 -38.16 4.50 30.12
CA GLY A 103 -38.11 3.16 30.70
C GLY A 103 -36.70 2.56 30.69
N ARG A 104 -36.05 2.52 31.87
CA ARG A 104 -34.75 1.91 32.14
C ARG A 104 -34.92 0.42 32.44
N ALA A 105 -34.20 -0.46 31.74
CA ALA A 105 -34.00 -1.85 32.17
C ALA A 105 -32.57 -2.33 31.85
N VAL A 106 -31.93 -2.92 32.86
CA VAL A 106 -30.59 -3.54 32.83
C VAL A 106 -30.78 -5.04 32.80
N VAL A 107 -30.18 -5.76 31.85
CA VAL A 107 -29.92 -7.21 31.92
C VAL A 107 -28.54 -7.53 31.34
N LYS A 108 -27.81 -8.39 32.06
CA LYS A 108 -26.46 -8.91 31.78
C LYS A 108 -26.50 -10.11 30.82
N GLY A 109 -25.40 -10.30 30.09
CA GLY A 109 -24.82 -11.63 29.83
C GLY A 109 -24.99 -12.20 28.41
N GLU A 110 -23.89 -12.11 27.65
CA GLU A 110 -23.39 -13.09 26.65
C GLU A 110 -24.29 -13.46 25.46
N ASP A 111 -23.96 -12.93 24.27
CA ASP A 111 -23.52 -13.77 23.14
C ASP A 111 -22.87 -12.91 22.02
N LEU A 112 -21.71 -13.39 21.57
CA LEU A 112 -20.87 -12.78 20.55
C LEU A 112 -21.32 -13.26 19.16
N LYS A 113 -21.56 -12.29 18.26
CA LYS A 113 -22.02 -12.38 16.85
C LYS A 113 -23.54 -12.26 16.67
N GLU A 114 -24.03 -11.03 16.69
CA GLU A 114 -25.12 -10.52 15.84
C GLU A 114 -25.45 -9.11 16.34
N ASN A 115 -24.93 -8.08 15.68
CA ASN A 115 -25.42 -6.70 15.77
C ASN A 115 -24.80 -5.88 14.63
N LEU A 116 -24.93 -6.38 13.38
CA LEU A 116 -25.09 -5.46 12.26
C LEU A 116 -26.59 -5.13 12.20
N PRO A 117 -26.98 -3.85 12.14
CA PRO A 117 -28.38 -3.53 11.92
C PRO A 117 -28.85 -4.18 10.62
N PRO A 118 -30.07 -4.74 10.56
CA PRO A 118 -30.59 -5.34 9.35
C PRO A 118 -30.58 -4.30 8.23
N SER A 119 -30.14 -4.70 7.03
CA SER A 119 -29.93 -3.86 5.84
C SER A 119 -31.18 -3.15 5.30
N ASN A 120 -32.28 -3.10 6.05
CA ASN A 120 -33.58 -2.62 5.61
C ASN A 120 -34.14 -1.42 6.38
N GLN A 121 -33.31 -0.61 7.05
CA GLN A 121 -33.74 0.68 7.63
C GLN A 121 -32.77 1.84 7.42
N LEU A 122 -32.13 1.93 6.25
CA LEU A 122 -31.68 3.22 5.70
C LEU A 122 -32.34 3.41 4.34
N GLN A 123 -33.65 3.70 4.35
CA GLN A 123 -34.27 4.30 3.18
C GLN A 123 -33.88 5.79 3.21
N SER A 124 -33.10 6.22 2.23
CA SER A 124 -32.99 7.65 1.94
C SER A 124 -34.37 8.15 1.50
N ALA A 125 -34.70 9.40 1.82
CA ALA A 125 -35.97 10.02 1.43
C ALA A 125 -36.24 10.00 -0.10
N ASN A 126 -35.21 9.70 -0.90
CA ASN A 126 -35.23 9.74 -2.36
C ASN A 126 -35.12 8.35 -3.03
N GLY A 127 -35.24 7.24 -2.29
CA GLY A 127 -35.18 5.88 -2.87
C GLY A 127 -33.79 5.43 -3.33
N ASN A 128 -32.74 6.23 -3.11
CA ASN A 128 -31.36 5.85 -3.38
C ASN A 128 -30.85 4.86 -2.33
N VAL A 129 -30.29 3.75 -2.80
CA VAL A 129 -29.67 2.70 -1.99
C VAL A 129 -28.35 3.23 -1.40
N PRO A 130 -28.14 3.15 -0.08
CA PRO A 130 -26.86 3.52 0.54
C PRO A 130 -25.71 2.69 -0.01
N TRP A 131 -24.59 3.34 -0.35
CA TRP A 131 -23.37 2.64 -0.74
C TRP A 131 -22.42 2.56 0.45
N SER A 132 -22.05 1.35 0.87
CA SER A 132 -21.06 1.14 1.91
C SER A 132 -19.66 1.10 1.33
N CYS A 133 -18.73 1.89 1.89
CA CYS A 133 -17.33 1.81 1.51
C CYS A 133 -16.79 0.40 1.76
N PRO A 134 -16.04 -0.23 0.84
CA PRO A 134 -15.58 -1.62 0.97
C PRO A 134 -14.76 -1.92 2.23
N ASP A 135 -14.07 -0.92 2.80
CA ASP A 135 -13.31 -1.09 4.04
C ASP A 135 -14.12 -0.79 5.31
N GLY A 136 -15.41 -0.44 5.15
CA GLY A 136 -16.34 -0.14 6.23
C GLY A 136 -16.11 1.21 6.92
N THR A 137 -15.32 2.12 6.34
CA THR A 137 -15.04 3.42 6.99
C THR A 137 -16.21 4.39 6.97
N PHE A 138 -17.03 4.35 5.93
CA PHE A 138 -18.20 5.23 5.79
C PHE A 138 -19.32 4.61 4.95
N ILE A 139 -20.51 5.20 5.05
CA ILE A 139 -21.65 4.96 4.18
C ILE A 139 -21.94 6.25 3.40
N LYS A 140 -22.06 6.13 2.09
CA LYS A 140 -22.43 7.23 1.18
C LYS A 140 -23.93 7.17 0.88
N LEU A 141 -24.57 8.33 0.97
CA LEU A 141 -25.97 8.54 0.59
C LEU A 141 -26.02 9.61 -0.48
N VAL A 142 -26.47 9.27 -1.68
CA VAL A 142 -26.61 10.23 -2.78
C VAL A 142 -27.85 11.10 -2.51
N LEU A 143 -27.63 12.39 -2.29
CA LEU A 143 -28.67 13.40 -2.07
C LEU A 143 -29.19 13.94 -3.41
N GLU A 144 -28.26 14.30 -4.31
CA GLU A 144 -28.54 14.73 -5.68
C GLU A 144 -27.68 13.90 -6.63
N THR A 145 -28.30 13.35 -7.67
CA THR A 145 -27.59 12.52 -8.66
C THR A 145 -26.83 13.41 -9.63
N GLY A 146 -25.56 13.09 -9.87
CA GLY A 146 -24.77 13.75 -10.90
C GLY A 146 -25.19 13.34 -12.32
N LYS A 147 -24.46 13.90 -13.28
CA LYS A 147 -24.59 13.69 -14.72
C LYS A 147 -23.38 12.91 -15.23
N ASP A 148 -23.49 12.43 -16.46
CA ASP A 148 -22.47 11.67 -17.16
C ASP A 148 -22.16 10.32 -16.50
N LEU A 149 -21.19 9.58 -17.06
CA LEU A 149 -20.78 8.25 -16.57
C LEU A 149 -19.36 8.24 -16.03
N ASP A 150 -18.57 9.27 -16.35
CA ASP A 150 -17.18 9.37 -15.94
C ASP A 150 -17.07 9.76 -14.48
N LYS A 151 -16.04 9.21 -13.82
CA LYS A 151 -15.76 9.42 -12.41
C LYS A 151 -14.32 9.87 -12.23
N PRO A 152 -14.04 10.73 -11.25
CA PRO A 152 -12.67 11.13 -10.97
C PRO A 152 -11.87 9.93 -10.43
N LYS A 153 -10.58 9.94 -10.71
CA LYS A 153 -9.59 8.96 -10.23
C LYS A 153 -8.45 9.67 -9.48
N GLU A 154 -7.63 8.93 -8.73
CA GLU A 154 -6.44 9.50 -8.06
C GLU A 154 -5.61 10.38 -9.03
N GLY A 155 -5.34 11.62 -8.64
CA GLY A 155 -4.68 12.66 -9.44
C GLY A 155 -5.63 13.54 -10.28
N SER A 156 -6.95 13.32 -10.24
CA SER A 156 -7.91 14.17 -10.97
C SER A 156 -8.09 15.49 -10.23
N ILE A 157 -8.22 16.58 -10.99
CA ILE A 157 -8.50 17.90 -10.41
C ILE A 157 -10.00 18.03 -10.28
N CYS A 158 -10.50 18.10 -9.06
CA CYS A 158 -11.93 18.12 -8.76
C CYS A 158 -12.31 19.48 -8.16
N ARG A 159 -13.37 20.11 -8.68
CA ARG A 159 -14.00 21.26 -8.06
C ARG A 159 -15.06 20.78 -7.08
N ILE A 160 -14.79 20.95 -5.79
CA ILE A 160 -15.59 20.36 -4.72
C ILE A 160 -16.05 21.41 -3.70
N PHE A 161 -17.14 21.08 -3.01
CA PHE A 161 -17.55 21.75 -1.78
C PHE A 161 -17.70 20.70 -0.68
N LEU A 162 -17.05 20.95 0.45
CA LEU A 162 -17.07 20.07 1.62
C LEU A 162 -17.68 20.78 2.81
N GLU A 163 -18.61 20.14 3.49
CA GLU A 163 -19.15 20.62 4.76
C GLU A 163 -19.25 19.48 5.76
N ALA A 164 -18.48 19.56 6.84
CA ALA A 164 -18.56 18.61 7.93
C ALA A 164 -19.42 19.16 9.08
N ASP A 165 -20.21 18.28 9.71
CA ASP A 165 -21.02 18.59 10.89
C ASP A 165 -20.21 19.01 12.12
N ARG A 166 -18.94 18.58 12.15
CA ARG A 166 -17.96 18.91 13.18
C ARG A 166 -16.63 19.28 12.52
N GLU A 167 -15.80 20.03 13.24
CA GLU A 167 -14.41 20.18 12.84
C GLU A 167 -13.73 18.80 12.91
N GLY A 168 -13.32 18.30 11.76
CA GLY A 168 -12.57 17.06 11.61
C GLY A 168 -11.24 17.30 10.89
N PRO A 169 -10.34 16.30 10.91
CA PRO A 169 -9.06 16.37 10.23
C PRO A 169 -9.23 16.28 8.71
N LEU A 170 -9.68 17.38 8.11
CA LEU A 170 -9.63 17.65 6.68
C LEU A 170 -8.49 18.63 6.39
N SER A 171 -7.66 18.32 5.40
CA SER A 171 -6.75 19.32 4.82
C SER A 171 -7.35 20.00 3.61
N TYR A 172 -8.35 19.37 2.98
CA TYR A 172 -9.12 20.01 1.92
C TYR A 172 -9.95 21.19 2.46
N PRO A 173 -10.09 22.28 1.69
CA PRO A 173 -10.90 23.42 2.08
C PRO A 173 -12.36 23.01 2.35
N SER A 174 -12.92 23.47 3.46
CA SER A 174 -14.32 23.24 3.83
C SER A 174 -15.10 24.55 3.87
N ARG A 175 -16.43 24.46 3.70
CA ARG A 175 -17.40 25.57 3.66
C ARG A 175 -17.14 26.61 2.57
N GLN A 176 -16.40 26.21 1.54
CA GLN A 176 -16.15 26.99 0.33
C GLN A 176 -15.87 26.07 -0.84
N TRP A 177 -16.11 26.57 -2.05
CA TRP A 177 -15.71 25.89 -3.27
C TRP A 177 -14.20 25.95 -3.44
N ALA A 178 -13.58 24.82 -3.76
CA ALA A 178 -12.15 24.74 -4.04
C ALA A 178 -11.86 23.71 -5.13
N GLU A 179 -10.77 23.93 -5.85
CA GLU A 179 -10.16 22.92 -6.70
C GLU A 179 -9.13 22.14 -5.88
N VAL A 180 -9.24 20.82 -5.88
CA VAL A 180 -8.32 19.92 -5.18
C VAL A 180 -7.86 18.81 -6.11
N GLU A 181 -6.62 18.35 -5.92
CA GLU A 181 -6.14 17.13 -6.56
C GLU A 181 -6.52 15.92 -5.69
N LEU A 182 -7.28 14.98 -6.27
CA LEU A 182 -7.77 13.80 -5.57
C LEU A 182 -6.60 12.90 -5.15
N GLY A 183 -6.53 12.55 -3.86
CA GLY A 183 -5.42 11.79 -3.29
C GLY A 183 -4.20 12.63 -2.88
N ASP A 184 -4.30 13.96 -2.92
CA ASP A 184 -3.28 14.89 -2.42
C ASP A 184 -3.58 15.41 -0.99
N GLY A 185 -4.68 14.98 -0.38
CA GLY A 185 -4.98 15.33 1.01
C GLY A 185 -4.02 14.70 2.02
N ASP A 186 -3.61 15.49 3.01
CA ASP A 186 -2.67 15.07 4.05
C ASP A 186 -3.34 14.70 5.38
N ALA A 187 -4.63 14.95 5.53
CA ALA A 187 -5.37 14.65 6.75
C ALA A 187 -6.07 13.28 6.67
N GLU A 188 -6.69 12.86 7.78
CA GLU A 188 -7.28 11.53 7.88
C GLU A 188 -8.58 11.41 7.08
N TRP A 189 -9.43 12.45 7.14
CA TRP A 189 -10.72 12.43 6.46
C TRP A 189 -10.60 12.64 4.96
N ASP A 190 -9.50 13.24 4.49
CA ASP A 190 -9.28 13.44 3.05
C ASP A 190 -9.33 12.12 2.29
N GLY A 191 -8.75 11.04 2.84
CA GLY A 191 -8.83 9.72 2.20
C GLY A 191 -10.25 9.13 2.15
N MET A 192 -11.17 9.57 3.01
CA MET A 192 -12.59 9.21 2.92
C MET A 192 -13.29 10.06 1.85
N VAL A 193 -12.96 11.35 1.78
CA VAL A 193 -13.43 12.25 0.72
C VAL A 193 -12.97 11.75 -0.65
N ASP A 194 -11.70 11.42 -0.83
CA ASP A 194 -11.13 10.89 -2.07
C ASP A 194 -11.92 9.67 -2.57
N ARG A 195 -12.14 8.68 -1.70
CA ARG A 195 -12.89 7.47 -2.03
C ARG A 195 -14.36 7.72 -2.29
N CYS A 196 -14.94 8.73 -1.64
CA CYS A 196 -16.31 9.15 -1.97
C CYS A 196 -16.33 9.74 -3.39
N LEU A 197 -15.43 10.68 -3.68
CA LEU A 197 -15.32 11.32 -4.99
C LEU A 197 -15.08 10.32 -6.12
N GLU A 198 -14.25 9.28 -5.92
CA GLU A 198 -14.03 8.20 -6.90
C GLU A 198 -15.30 7.42 -7.29
N THR A 199 -16.37 7.57 -6.51
CA THR A 199 -17.68 6.96 -6.81
C THR A 199 -18.69 7.95 -7.36
N MET A 200 -18.40 9.25 -7.30
CA MET A 200 -19.31 10.34 -7.64
C MET A 200 -19.27 10.69 -9.13
N LEU A 201 -20.42 11.13 -9.63
CA LEU A 201 -20.58 11.74 -10.94
C LEU A 201 -20.47 13.27 -10.85
N ALA A 202 -20.19 13.94 -11.98
CA ALA A 202 -20.15 15.40 -12.02
C ALA A 202 -21.53 15.99 -11.70
N GLY A 203 -21.59 17.02 -10.85
CA GLY A 203 -22.84 17.57 -10.30
C GLY A 203 -23.47 16.75 -9.17
N GLU A 204 -22.87 15.64 -8.72
CA GLU A 204 -23.42 14.83 -7.63
C GLU A 204 -23.23 15.51 -6.26
N GLN A 205 -24.23 15.38 -5.40
CA GLN A 205 -24.13 15.68 -3.97
C GLN A 205 -24.39 14.43 -3.14
N ALA A 206 -23.51 14.16 -2.18
CA ALA A 206 -23.62 13.02 -1.30
C ALA A 206 -23.37 13.38 0.18
N GLU A 207 -24.09 12.70 1.07
CA GLU A 207 -23.82 12.68 2.50
C GLU A 207 -22.97 11.44 2.83
N VAL A 208 -21.78 11.68 3.38
CA VAL A 208 -20.85 10.67 3.86
C VAL A 208 -21.02 10.53 5.36
N ARG A 209 -21.57 9.40 5.82
CA ARG A 209 -21.73 9.07 7.24
C ARG A 209 -20.55 8.23 7.72
N LEU A 210 -19.79 8.77 8.65
CA LEU A 210 -18.60 8.14 9.20
C LEU A 210 -18.95 7.07 10.22
N ARG A 211 -18.18 5.98 10.25
CA ARG A 211 -18.37 4.88 11.20
C ARG A 211 -18.27 5.33 12.66
N ASP A 212 -17.30 6.19 12.96
CA ASP A 212 -17.04 6.70 14.31
C ASP A 212 -17.94 7.90 14.69
N GLY A 213 -18.97 8.13 13.86
CA GLY A 213 -19.89 9.26 13.98
C GLY A 213 -19.36 10.51 13.28
N GLY A 214 -20.27 11.25 12.67
CA GLY A 214 -19.97 12.45 11.90
C GLY A 214 -20.49 12.33 10.48
N THR A 215 -20.77 13.48 9.89
CA THR A 215 -21.29 13.56 8.52
C THR A 215 -20.53 14.60 7.74
N ILE A 216 -20.12 14.23 6.53
CA ILE A 216 -19.50 15.15 5.57
C ILE A 216 -20.42 15.22 4.36
N ILE A 217 -20.92 16.41 4.06
CA ILE A 217 -21.54 16.70 2.77
C ILE A 217 -20.42 16.93 1.76
N VAL A 218 -20.44 16.17 0.68
CA VAL A 218 -19.51 16.25 -0.44
C VAL A 218 -20.31 16.61 -1.67
N GLN A 219 -19.97 17.73 -2.30
CA GLN A 219 -20.47 18.10 -3.63
C GLN A 219 -19.32 18.06 -4.62
N LEU A 220 -19.56 17.43 -5.76
CA LEU A 220 -18.65 17.44 -6.90
C LEU A 220 -19.30 18.25 -8.02
N ASP A 221 -18.80 19.45 -8.32
CA ASP A 221 -19.32 20.26 -9.42
C ASP A 221 -18.83 19.71 -10.77
N SER A 222 -17.51 19.64 -10.91
CA SER A 222 -16.83 19.22 -12.13
C SER A 222 -15.46 18.62 -11.81
N PHE A 223 -14.90 17.86 -12.74
CA PHE A 223 -13.53 17.37 -12.62
C PHE A 223 -12.82 17.29 -13.97
N THR A 224 -11.49 17.40 -13.93
CA THR A 224 -10.61 17.04 -15.04
C THR A 224 -9.92 15.73 -14.69
N ALA A 225 -10.11 14.71 -15.52
CA ALA A 225 -9.54 13.39 -15.29
C ALA A 225 -8.00 13.43 -15.28
N ALA A 226 -7.39 12.72 -14.33
CA ALA A 226 -5.95 12.54 -14.31
C ALA A 226 -5.46 11.80 -15.56
N LYS A 227 -4.18 11.98 -15.92
CA LYS A 227 -3.51 11.11 -16.88
C LYS A 227 -3.43 9.69 -16.31
N ASP A 228 -3.66 8.69 -17.14
CA ASP A 228 -3.35 7.33 -16.76
C ASP A 228 -1.84 7.10 -16.69
N SER A 229 -1.42 6.10 -15.91
CA SER A 229 0.02 5.87 -15.73
C SER A 229 0.74 5.58 -17.05
N TRP A 230 0.09 4.96 -18.04
CA TRP A 230 0.71 4.73 -19.35
C TRP A 230 0.82 6.00 -20.20
N GLU A 231 0.03 7.04 -19.92
CA GLU A 231 0.09 8.34 -20.59
C GLU A 231 1.18 9.25 -20.01
N MET A 232 1.66 8.93 -18.80
CA MET A 232 2.72 9.69 -18.14
C MET A 232 4.10 9.25 -18.61
N SER A 233 4.93 10.22 -18.93
CA SER A 233 6.35 10.01 -19.19
C SER A 233 7.09 9.53 -17.93
N ALA A 234 8.24 8.88 -18.13
CA ALA A 234 9.10 8.46 -17.01
C ALA A 234 9.54 9.65 -16.14
N SER A 235 9.76 10.82 -16.75
CA SER A 235 10.15 12.06 -16.06
C SER A 235 9.03 12.62 -15.17
N GLU A 236 7.78 12.63 -15.66
CA GLU A 236 6.63 13.05 -14.87
C GLU A 236 6.42 12.13 -13.65
N LYS A 237 6.47 10.79 -13.86
CA LYS A 237 6.37 9.83 -12.76
C LYS A 237 7.48 10.01 -11.73
N TRP A 238 8.70 10.24 -12.20
CA TRP A 238 9.84 10.47 -11.32
C TRP A 238 9.67 11.75 -10.50
N SER A 239 9.20 12.84 -11.12
CA SER A 239 8.88 14.09 -10.43
C SER A 239 7.84 13.88 -9.34
N LEU A 240 6.80 13.07 -9.57
CA LEU A 240 5.81 12.73 -8.55
C LEU A 240 6.41 11.93 -7.39
N VAL A 241 7.34 11.01 -7.65
CA VAL A 241 8.06 10.27 -6.59
C VAL A 241 8.83 11.24 -5.69
N LEU A 242 9.58 12.16 -6.30
CA LEU A 242 10.40 13.13 -5.56
C LEU A 242 9.53 14.11 -4.75
N SER A 243 8.45 14.63 -5.36
CA SER A 243 7.50 15.51 -4.67
C SER A 243 6.85 14.81 -3.46
N ASN A 244 6.38 13.57 -3.60
CA ASN A 244 5.81 12.82 -2.48
C ASN A 244 6.85 12.48 -1.39
N LYS A 245 8.10 12.21 -1.78
CA LYS A 245 9.21 12.01 -0.82
C LYS A 245 9.45 13.29 0.00
N GLU A 246 9.50 14.44 -0.67
CA GLU A 246 9.76 15.73 -0.04
C GLU A 246 8.62 16.13 0.89
N ARG A 247 7.37 16.04 0.42
CA ARG A 247 6.17 16.28 1.23
C ARG A 247 6.10 15.36 2.46
N GLY A 248 6.42 14.08 2.30
CA GLY A 248 6.52 13.16 3.44
C GLY A 248 7.56 13.60 4.48
N GLY A 249 8.67 14.20 4.04
CA GLY A 249 9.70 14.75 4.93
C GLY A 249 9.27 16.01 5.67
N GLU A 250 8.45 16.86 5.05
CA GLU A 250 7.81 18.01 5.71
C GLU A 250 6.83 17.56 6.79
N LEU A 251 5.90 16.68 6.45
CA LEU A 251 4.89 16.16 7.37
C LEU A 251 5.53 15.44 8.55
N TYR A 252 6.58 14.66 8.32
CA TYR A 252 7.30 13.97 9.39
C TYR A 252 7.93 14.95 10.39
N ARG A 253 8.48 16.08 9.89
CA ARG A 253 9.05 17.16 10.72
C ARG A 253 7.96 17.95 11.44
N ALA A 254 6.80 18.15 10.81
CA ALA A 254 5.64 18.78 11.43
C ALA A 254 5.01 17.93 12.55
N GLY A 255 5.33 16.63 12.60
CA GLY A 255 4.80 15.70 13.59
C GLY A 255 3.63 14.85 13.07
N GLU A 256 3.15 15.12 11.85
CA GLU A 256 2.07 14.40 11.17
C GLU A 256 2.56 13.05 10.60
N VAL A 257 2.84 12.12 11.50
CA VAL A 257 3.47 10.82 11.15
C VAL A 257 2.58 9.97 10.24
N GLY A 258 1.26 9.98 10.46
CA GLY A 258 0.32 9.21 9.65
C GLY A 258 0.32 9.69 8.20
N ALA A 259 0.23 11.00 7.99
CA ALA A 259 0.31 11.65 6.69
C ALA A 259 1.65 11.37 5.99
N ALA A 260 2.75 11.53 6.72
CA ALA A 260 4.09 11.23 6.21
C ALA A 260 4.21 9.77 5.72
N ALA A 261 3.67 8.82 6.48
CA ALA A 261 3.67 7.40 6.10
C ALA A 261 2.90 7.16 4.79
N ARG A 262 1.74 7.80 4.61
CA ARG A 262 0.95 7.73 3.37
C ARG A 262 1.72 8.28 2.17
N ARG A 263 2.38 9.44 2.33
CA ARG A 263 3.21 10.05 1.27
C ARG A 263 4.39 9.18 0.87
N TYR A 264 5.14 8.62 1.82
CA TYR A 264 6.22 7.69 1.50
C TYR A 264 5.71 6.40 0.84
N ALA A 265 4.55 5.89 1.25
CA ALA A 265 3.92 4.74 0.61
C ALA A 265 3.49 5.07 -0.83
N LYS A 266 2.89 6.24 -1.08
CA LYS A 266 2.53 6.74 -2.41
C LYS A 266 3.76 6.87 -3.30
N ALA A 267 4.85 7.46 -2.80
CA ALA A 267 6.12 7.53 -3.51
C ALA A 267 6.65 6.14 -3.90
N LEU A 268 6.59 5.15 -3.00
CA LEU A 268 7.01 3.78 -3.30
C LEU A 268 6.13 3.09 -4.36
N ARG A 269 4.81 3.34 -4.37
CA ARG A 269 3.90 2.82 -5.41
C ARG A 269 4.26 3.39 -6.79
N LEU A 270 4.42 4.71 -6.86
CA LEU A 270 4.81 5.41 -8.09
C LEU A 270 6.19 4.97 -8.60
N LEU A 271 7.12 4.70 -7.68
CA LEU A 271 8.46 4.23 -8.00
C LEU A 271 8.45 2.87 -8.71
N VAL A 272 7.50 1.98 -8.43
CA VAL A 272 7.37 0.69 -9.14
C VAL A 272 6.97 0.89 -10.61
N MET A 273 6.25 1.98 -10.90
CA MET A 273 5.70 2.30 -12.22
C MET A 273 6.62 3.22 -13.04
N ALA A 274 7.64 3.78 -12.40
CA ALA A 274 8.65 4.62 -13.04
C ALA A 274 9.78 3.75 -13.61
N ALA A 275 10.28 4.09 -14.80
CA ALA A 275 11.52 3.51 -15.31
C ALA A 275 12.67 3.89 -14.35
N PRO A 276 13.59 2.98 -14.01
CA PRO A 276 14.59 3.23 -12.97
C PRO A 276 15.65 4.24 -13.45
N PRO A 277 15.73 5.46 -12.88
CA PRO A 277 16.86 6.35 -13.12
C PRO A 277 18.12 5.88 -12.37
N PRO A 278 19.28 6.51 -12.61
CA PRO A 278 20.53 6.16 -11.93
C PRO A 278 20.43 6.12 -10.40
N ASP A 279 19.65 7.04 -9.80
CA ASP A 279 19.50 7.16 -8.35
C ASP A 279 18.35 6.29 -7.78
N TYR A 280 17.75 5.41 -8.58
CA TYR A 280 16.57 4.63 -8.23
C TYR A 280 16.73 3.87 -6.90
N ASP A 281 17.81 3.10 -6.75
CA ASP A 281 18.03 2.27 -5.55
C ASP A 281 18.30 3.11 -4.32
N GLN A 282 18.98 4.25 -4.46
CA GLN A 282 19.22 5.17 -3.36
C GLN A 282 17.91 5.78 -2.85
N ILE A 283 17.08 6.31 -3.76
CA ILE A 283 15.77 6.87 -3.41
C ILE A 283 14.85 5.80 -2.81
N LYS A 284 14.86 4.59 -3.37
CA LYS A 284 14.10 3.44 -2.86
C LYS A 284 14.49 3.08 -1.43
N ALA A 285 15.80 3.02 -1.15
CA ALA A 285 16.34 2.73 0.16
C ALA A 285 15.93 3.80 1.19
N GLU A 286 16.00 5.08 0.81
CA GLU A 286 15.60 6.22 1.64
C GLU A 286 14.10 6.22 1.94
N LEU A 287 13.26 5.96 0.94
CA LEU A 287 11.80 5.87 1.12
C LEU A 287 11.42 4.75 2.08
N HIS A 288 11.99 3.55 1.91
CA HIS A 288 11.77 2.44 2.86
C HIS A 288 12.26 2.80 4.28
N ALA A 289 13.42 3.45 4.39
CA ALA A 289 13.97 3.85 5.69
C ALA A 289 13.06 4.86 6.40
N ASN A 290 12.57 5.87 5.67
CA ASN A 290 11.71 6.91 6.21
C ASN A 290 10.32 6.37 6.56
N LEU A 291 9.76 5.49 5.73
CA LEU A 291 8.51 4.79 6.06
C LEU A 291 8.66 3.94 7.33
N ALA A 292 9.79 3.24 7.50
CA ALA A 292 10.07 2.49 8.73
C ALA A 292 10.14 3.40 9.97
N ALA A 293 10.70 4.60 9.85
CA ALA A 293 10.71 5.59 10.94
C ALA A 293 9.29 6.00 11.34
N CYS A 294 8.42 6.24 10.36
CA CYS A 294 7.01 6.54 10.61
C CYS A 294 6.32 5.37 11.30
N GLN A 295 6.52 4.15 10.81
CA GLN A 295 5.90 2.94 11.35
C GLN A 295 6.32 2.62 12.78
N LEU A 296 7.57 2.89 13.16
CA LEU A 296 8.00 2.79 14.56
C LEU A 296 7.24 3.75 15.48
N ARG A 297 7.05 5.01 15.04
CA ARG A 297 6.26 6.01 15.78
C ARG A 297 4.78 5.63 15.85
N LEU A 298 4.25 5.02 14.79
CA LEU A 298 2.88 4.48 14.72
C LEU A 298 2.69 3.13 15.42
N ARG A 299 3.70 2.63 16.17
CA ARG A 299 3.64 1.35 16.89
C ARG A 299 3.39 0.13 15.99
N GLN A 300 3.94 0.15 14.78
CA GLN A 300 3.87 -0.95 13.80
C GLN A 300 5.26 -1.58 13.57
N PRO A 301 5.85 -2.26 14.57
CA PRO A 301 7.23 -2.71 14.50
C PRO A 301 7.47 -3.77 13.40
N ALA A 302 6.52 -4.67 13.14
CA ALA A 302 6.64 -5.68 12.10
C ALA A 302 6.78 -5.05 10.69
N ASN A 303 5.96 -4.04 10.40
CA ASN A 303 6.04 -3.30 9.15
C ASN A 303 7.38 -2.55 9.03
N ALA A 304 7.82 -1.92 10.12
CA ALA A 304 9.09 -1.21 10.18
C ALA A 304 10.28 -2.15 9.91
N ALA A 305 10.33 -3.32 10.55
CA ALA A 305 11.40 -4.31 10.35
C ALA A 305 11.48 -4.79 8.90
N ARG A 306 10.32 -5.03 8.25
CA ARG A 306 10.26 -5.40 6.83
C ARG A 306 10.80 -4.29 5.93
N ASN A 307 10.42 -3.03 6.18
CA ASN A 307 10.93 -1.90 5.40
C ASN A 307 12.43 -1.68 5.62
N CYS A 308 12.93 -1.76 6.85
CA CYS A 308 14.36 -1.70 7.12
C CYS A 308 15.14 -2.83 6.44
N THR A 309 14.59 -4.05 6.39
CA THR A 309 15.21 -5.17 5.68
C THR A 309 15.34 -4.88 4.18
N LYS A 310 14.33 -4.25 3.56
CA LYS A 310 14.43 -3.78 2.17
C LYS A 310 15.50 -2.71 2.00
N THR A 311 15.61 -1.75 2.92
CA THR A 311 16.68 -0.76 2.90
C THR A 311 18.06 -1.41 3.01
N LEU A 312 18.23 -2.39 3.91
CA LEU A 312 19.52 -3.06 4.15
C LEU A 312 19.92 -4.02 3.02
N ALA A 313 18.96 -4.54 2.25
CA ALA A 313 19.25 -5.29 1.04
C ALA A 313 19.92 -4.40 -0.03
N LEU A 314 19.57 -3.10 -0.07
CA LEU A 314 20.14 -2.12 -1.00
C LEU A 314 21.39 -1.46 -0.42
N GLN A 315 21.39 -1.18 0.89
CA GLN A 315 22.44 -0.46 1.61
C GLN A 315 22.76 -1.19 2.93
N PRO A 316 23.60 -2.24 2.90
CA PRO A 316 23.86 -3.09 4.07
C PRO A 316 24.46 -2.35 5.27
N ALA A 317 25.22 -1.28 5.03
CA ALA A 317 25.86 -0.47 6.06
C ALA A 317 25.01 0.73 6.53
N ASN A 318 23.73 0.80 6.16
CA ASN A 318 22.86 1.92 6.55
C ASN A 318 22.57 1.89 8.06
N THR A 319 23.25 2.75 8.80
CA THR A 319 23.19 2.80 10.28
C THR A 319 21.80 3.15 10.80
N LYS A 320 21.06 4.03 10.10
CA LYS A 320 19.68 4.37 10.45
C LYS A 320 18.75 3.17 10.30
N ALA A 321 18.90 2.37 9.24
CA ALA A 321 18.09 1.19 9.01
C ALA A 321 18.41 0.05 9.99
N LEU A 322 19.70 -0.20 10.28
CA LEU A 322 20.13 -1.15 11.31
C LEU A 322 19.54 -0.76 12.67
N PHE A 323 19.72 0.50 13.08
CA PHE A 323 19.20 0.98 14.36
C PHE A 323 17.68 0.83 14.47
N ARG A 324 16.94 1.27 13.45
CA ARG A 324 15.47 1.18 13.41
C ARG A 324 14.97 -0.27 13.40
N ARG A 325 15.65 -1.18 12.69
CA ARG A 325 15.30 -2.61 12.69
C ARG A 325 15.58 -3.25 14.05
N GLY A 326 16.68 -2.89 14.70
CA GLY A 326 16.97 -3.31 16.06
C GLY A 326 15.88 -2.88 17.06
N LEU A 327 15.41 -1.63 16.96
CA LEU A 327 14.26 -1.16 17.77
C LEU A 327 12.97 -1.93 17.46
N ALA A 328 12.71 -2.23 16.19
CA ALA A 328 11.55 -3.00 15.78
C ALA A 328 11.59 -4.43 16.33
N TYR A 329 12.73 -5.11 16.26
CA TYR A 329 12.91 -6.45 16.82
C TYR A 329 12.75 -6.47 18.34
N ASP A 330 13.30 -5.48 19.05
CA ASP A 330 13.14 -5.38 20.51
C ASP A 330 11.66 -5.21 20.91
N ALA A 331 10.92 -4.41 20.13
CA ALA A 331 9.48 -4.22 20.30
C ALA A 331 8.66 -5.48 19.97
N MET A 332 9.16 -6.36 19.10
CA MET A 332 8.58 -7.67 18.80
C MET A 332 9.10 -8.79 19.72
N ASN A 333 9.92 -8.47 20.72
CA ASN A 333 10.56 -9.40 21.64
C ASN A 333 11.52 -10.40 20.96
N ASP A 334 12.00 -10.08 19.76
CA ASP A 334 13.16 -10.74 19.11
C ASP A 334 14.44 -10.07 19.63
N LEU A 335 14.90 -10.52 20.79
CA LEU A 335 16.02 -9.89 21.49
C LEU A 335 17.36 -10.17 20.80
N GLU A 336 17.52 -11.36 20.24
CA GLU A 336 18.71 -11.76 19.49
C GLU A 336 18.90 -10.91 18.23
N GLY A 337 17.84 -10.78 17.42
CA GLY A 337 17.86 -9.94 16.23
C GLY A 337 18.12 -8.48 16.57
N ALA A 338 17.49 -7.97 17.63
CA ALA A 338 17.72 -6.62 18.13
C ALA A 338 19.18 -6.37 18.52
N ALA A 339 19.76 -7.27 19.32
CA ALA A 339 21.15 -7.16 19.75
C ALA A 339 22.14 -7.24 18.58
N GLN A 340 21.87 -8.10 17.59
CA GLN A 340 22.69 -8.22 16.39
C GLN A 340 22.72 -6.91 15.59
N ASP A 341 21.55 -6.34 15.30
CA ASP A 341 21.46 -5.09 14.54
C ASP A 341 22.09 -3.91 15.28
N LEU A 342 21.87 -3.79 16.60
CA LEU A 342 22.44 -2.73 17.43
C LEU A 342 23.97 -2.84 17.54
N LYS A 343 24.52 -4.06 17.61
CA LYS A 343 25.97 -4.28 17.49
C LYS A 343 26.48 -3.86 16.12
N GLY A 344 25.75 -4.16 15.05
CA GLY A 344 26.06 -3.70 13.69
C GLY A 344 26.15 -2.18 13.60
N VAL A 345 25.24 -1.44 14.26
CA VAL A 345 25.32 0.02 14.34
C VAL A 345 26.63 0.46 15.01
N LEU A 346 27.01 -0.15 16.14
CA LEU A 346 28.23 0.21 16.86
C LEU A 346 29.53 -0.20 16.15
N GLN A 347 29.47 -1.14 15.20
CA GLN A 347 30.61 -1.46 14.34
C GLN A 347 30.88 -0.34 13.32
N VAL A 348 29.83 0.30 12.80
CA VAL A 348 29.94 1.40 11.84
C VAL A 348 30.13 2.74 12.55
N GLU A 349 29.40 2.96 13.64
CA GLU A 349 29.42 4.19 14.46
C GLU A 349 29.68 3.84 15.94
N PRO A 350 30.94 3.61 16.35
CA PRO A 350 31.27 3.26 17.73
C PRO A 350 30.84 4.29 18.78
N GLY A 351 30.74 5.57 18.37
CA GLY A 351 30.31 6.68 19.23
C GLY A 351 28.80 6.82 19.41
N ASN A 352 27.98 5.95 18.80
CA ASN A 352 26.53 6.08 18.82
C ASN A 352 25.95 5.72 20.21
N ARG A 353 25.77 6.74 21.05
CA ARG A 353 25.26 6.60 22.44
C ARG A 353 23.85 6.01 22.49
N ALA A 354 23.01 6.29 21.49
CA ALA A 354 21.66 5.73 21.43
C ALA A 354 21.73 4.22 21.22
N ALA A 355 22.45 3.75 20.19
CA ALA A 355 22.66 2.32 19.93
C ALA A 355 23.24 1.58 21.14
N ARG A 356 24.18 2.21 21.86
CA ARG A 356 24.75 1.61 23.06
C ARG A 356 23.72 1.41 24.18
N ARG A 357 22.93 2.44 24.48
CA ARG A 357 21.87 2.37 25.52
C ARG A 357 20.83 1.30 25.19
N GLU A 358 20.39 1.26 23.93
CA GLU A 358 19.42 0.27 23.47
C GLU A 358 20.00 -1.16 23.57
N LEU A 359 21.26 -1.35 23.19
CA LEU A 359 21.94 -2.64 23.28
C LEU A 359 22.09 -3.12 24.71
N ASP A 360 22.46 -2.23 25.63
CA ASP A 360 22.57 -2.56 27.05
C ASP A 360 21.20 -3.00 27.60
N ARG A 361 20.11 -2.29 27.25
CA ARG A 361 18.74 -2.68 27.62
C ARG A 361 18.36 -4.07 27.09
N VAL A 362 18.59 -4.31 25.80
CA VAL A 362 18.28 -5.62 25.17
C VAL A 362 19.10 -6.73 25.84
N THR A 363 20.37 -6.48 26.13
CA THR A 363 21.27 -7.47 26.76
C THR A 363 20.81 -7.84 28.17
N GLU A 364 20.36 -6.87 28.97
CA GLU A 364 19.78 -7.16 30.30
C GLU A 364 18.49 -7.98 30.19
N ARG A 365 17.63 -7.71 29.19
CA ARG A 365 16.44 -8.54 28.94
C ARG A 365 16.81 -9.98 28.56
N ILE A 366 17.84 -10.18 27.73
CA ILE A 366 18.34 -11.52 27.37
C ILE A 366 18.81 -12.25 28.63
N LYS A 367 19.68 -11.62 29.43
CA LYS A 367 20.18 -12.22 30.68
C LYS A 367 19.04 -12.61 31.64
N ALA A 368 18.04 -11.74 31.80
CA ALA A 368 16.90 -12.02 32.65
C ALA A 368 16.06 -13.21 32.13
N ARG A 369 15.83 -13.28 30.81
CA ARG A 369 15.13 -14.40 30.17
C ARG A 369 15.88 -15.72 30.36
N ASP A 370 17.19 -15.70 30.13
CA ASP A 370 18.03 -16.90 30.23
C ASP A 370 18.14 -17.38 31.69
N ALA A 371 18.26 -16.46 32.65
CA ALA A 371 18.24 -16.78 34.08
C ALA A 371 16.88 -17.38 34.50
N LYS A 372 15.77 -16.87 33.96
CA LYS A 372 14.43 -17.43 34.22
C LYS A 372 14.31 -18.84 33.64
N LEU A 373 14.80 -19.06 32.41
CA LEU A 373 14.81 -20.37 31.78
C LEU A 373 15.66 -21.37 32.57
N ALA A 374 16.87 -20.99 33.00
CA ALA A 374 17.75 -21.83 33.80
C ALA A 374 17.09 -22.27 35.12
N ARG A 375 16.43 -21.33 35.84
CA ARG A 375 15.67 -21.65 37.07
C ARG A 375 14.50 -22.59 36.80
N ALA A 376 13.79 -22.42 35.68
CA ALA A 376 12.69 -23.29 35.30
C ALA A 376 13.19 -24.71 35.01
N MET A 377 14.29 -24.84 34.27
CA MET A 377 14.92 -26.14 33.98
C MET A 377 15.39 -26.83 35.27
N GLN A 378 16.02 -26.10 36.20
CA GLN A 378 16.43 -26.67 37.49
C GLN A 378 15.26 -27.28 38.26
N LYS A 379 14.07 -26.69 38.21
CA LYS A 379 12.86 -27.23 38.86
C LYS A 379 12.22 -28.41 38.14
N MET A 380 12.50 -28.60 36.84
CA MET A 380 11.98 -29.74 36.08
C MET A 380 12.82 -31.00 36.27
N PHE A 381 14.09 -30.85 36.67
CA PHE A 381 15.04 -31.95 36.86
C PHE A 381 15.42 -32.22 38.34
N ALA A 382 14.83 -31.46 39.26
CA ALA A 382 14.88 -31.68 40.71
C ALA A 382 13.54 -32.28 41.15
#